data_AF-Q556L8-F1
#
_entry.id   AF-Q556L8-F1
#
_cell.length_a   1.000
_cell.length_b   1.000
_cell.length_c   1.000
_cell.angle_alpha   90.00
_cell.angle_beta   90.00
_cell.angle_gamma   90.00
#
_symmetry.space_group_name_H-M   'P 1'
#
loop_
_entity.id
_entity.type
_entity.pdbx_description
1 polymer ?
#
loop_
_entity_poly.entity_id
_entity_poly.type
_entity_poly.pdbx_seq_one_letter_code
_entity_poly.pdbx_strand_id
1 'polypeptide(L)'
;MIIKNNDGESTISGKAITLPTPMIFPPPLFIRFIQYKTDGKLWSNENFEINSGKVECNGEDYELVQSRCITQKIDDDSENVMDIRIMPSRPLNRDLPYFN
;
A
#
# COMPACT_ATOMS: atom_id res chain seq x y z
N MET A 1 -3.61 6.39 3.13
CA MET A 1 -3.63 6.01 1.70
C MET A 1 -5.03 6.18 1.15
N ILE A 2 -5.12 6.73 -0.06
CA ILE A 2 -6.34 6.85 -0.86
C ILE A 2 -6.06 6.19 -2.21
N ILE A 3 -6.90 5.25 -2.62
CA ILE A 3 -6.79 4.54 -3.89
C ILE A 3 -8.07 4.70 -4.71
N LYS A 4 -7.92 4.79 -6.02
CA LYS A 4 -9.01 4.94 -6.98
C LYS A 4 -8.91 3.85 -8.05
N ASN A 5 -10.00 3.11 -8.25
CA ASN A 5 -10.14 2.13 -9.31
C ASN A 5 -11.54 2.23 -9.97
N ASN A 6 -11.91 1.23 -10.77
CA ASN A 6 -13.22 1.19 -11.44
C ASN A 6 -14.39 1.02 -10.47
N ASP A 7 -14.15 0.50 -9.25
CA ASP A 7 -15.16 0.31 -8.20
C ASP A 7 -15.35 1.56 -7.32
N GLY A 8 -14.55 2.60 -7.55
CA GLY A 8 -14.61 3.88 -6.84
C GLY A 8 -13.35 4.19 -6.05
N GLU A 9 -13.53 4.95 -4.97
CA GLU A 9 -12.46 5.33 -4.04
C GLU A 9 -12.49 4.43 -2.81
N SER A 10 -11.32 4.02 -2.32
CA SER A 10 -11.17 3.39 -1.01
C SER A 10 -10.04 4.05 -0.24
N THR A 11 -10.18 4.14 1.07
CA THR A 11 -9.21 4.79 1.95
C THR A 11 -8.78 3.85 3.07
N ILE A 12 -7.52 3.92 3.44
CA ILE A 12 -7.00 3.33 4.67
C ILE A 12 -6.17 4.37 5.41
N SER A 13 -6.45 4.53 6.69
CA SER A 13 -5.76 5.47 7.58
C SER A 13 -5.29 4.73 8.83
N GLY A 14 -4.10 5.02 9.31
CA GLY A 14 -3.50 4.39 10.48
C GLY A 14 -2.03 4.80 10.56
N LYS A 15 -1.27 4.19 11.47
CA LYS A 15 0.19 4.34 11.46
C LYS A 15 0.73 3.54 10.29
N ALA A 16 1.36 4.19 9.33
CA ALA A 16 1.88 3.54 8.12
C ALA A 16 3.40 3.64 8.10
N ILE A 17 4.07 2.48 7.97
CA ILE A 17 5.52 2.38 7.78
C ILE A 17 5.83 1.71 6.44
N THR A 18 6.87 2.17 5.77
CA THR A 18 7.46 1.46 4.63
C THR A 18 8.32 0.30 5.12
N LEU A 19 8.19 -0.86 4.49
CA LEU A 19 9.09 -1.99 4.69
C LEU A 19 10.17 -2.00 3.60
N PRO A 20 11.35 -2.58 3.88
CA PRO A 20 12.38 -2.77 2.86
C PRO A 20 11.82 -3.49 1.63
N THR A 21 12.25 -3.07 0.45
CA THR A 21 11.82 -3.64 -0.84
C THR A 21 12.99 -4.32 -1.56
N PRO A 22 12.77 -5.42 -2.30
CA PRO A 22 13.83 -6.03 -3.09
C PRO A 22 14.28 -5.07 -4.20
N MET A 23 15.55 -5.17 -4.60
CA MET A 23 16.11 -4.43 -5.74
C MET A 23 15.64 -5.00 -7.09
N ILE A 24 14.32 -5.01 -7.30
CA ILE A 24 13.69 -5.29 -8.60
C ILE A 24 13.16 -3.99 -9.20
N PHE A 25 12.99 -3.95 -10.53
CA PHE A 25 12.50 -2.75 -11.22
C PHE A 25 11.22 -3.04 -12.02
N PRO A 26 10.13 -2.25 -11.83
CA PRO A 26 10.01 -1.18 -10.85
C PRO A 26 9.98 -1.73 -9.40
N PRO A 27 10.57 -1.02 -8.43
CA PRO A 27 10.63 -1.51 -7.06
C PRO A 27 9.23 -1.50 -6.46
N PRO A 28 8.79 -2.60 -5.82
CA PRO A 28 7.51 -2.62 -5.17
C PRO A 28 7.54 -1.77 -3.91
N LEU A 29 6.39 -1.25 -3.51
CA LEU A 29 6.22 -0.54 -2.26
C LEU A 29 5.50 -1.45 -1.27
N PHE A 30 6.20 -1.83 -0.21
CA PHE A 30 5.65 -2.60 0.89
C PHE A 30 5.31 -1.65 2.04
N ILE A 31 4.06 -1.69 2.48
CA ILE A 31 3.55 -0.80 3.52
C ILE A 31 2.87 -1.64 4.58
N ARG A 32 3.20 -1.37 5.85
CA ARG A 32 2.47 -1.91 6.98
C ARG A 32 1.64 -0.81 7.61
N PHE A 33 0.34 -1.04 7.68
CA PHE A 33 -0.61 -0.25 8.45
C PHE A 33 -0.86 -0.91 9.80
N ILE A 34 -0.71 -0.13 10.88
CA ILE A 34 -0.95 -0.53 12.27
C ILE A 34 -2.08 0.34 12.82
N GLN A 35 -2.96 -0.24 13.64
CA GLN A 35 -4.10 0.46 14.26
C GLN A 35 -4.95 1.18 13.18
N TYR A 36 -5.24 0.47 12.09
CA TYR A 36 -5.81 1.07 10.90
C TYR A 36 -7.35 1.09 10.90
N LYS A 37 -7.90 2.00 10.09
CA LYS A 37 -9.30 2.06 9.68
C LYS A 37 -9.36 2.06 8.16
N THR A 38 -10.30 1.32 7.62
CA THR A 38 -10.56 1.21 6.18
C THR A 38 -11.95 1.73 5.85
N ASP A 39 -12.07 2.42 4.73
CA ASP A 39 -13.33 2.73 4.07
C ASP A 39 -13.26 2.32 2.59
N GLY A 40 -14.38 1.86 2.04
CA GLY A 40 -14.46 1.31 0.68
C GLY A 40 -14.20 -0.20 0.58
N LYS A 41 -14.49 -0.75 -0.61
CA LYS A 41 -14.61 -2.21 -0.85
C LYS A 41 -13.28 -2.92 -1.12
N LEU A 42 -12.20 -2.19 -1.40
CA LEU A 42 -10.95 -2.80 -1.86
C LEU A 42 -10.24 -3.63 -0.80
N TRP A 43 -10.44 -3.29 0.48
CA TRP A 43 -9.74 -3.89 1.61
C TRP A 43 -10.28 -5.25 2.08
N SER A 44 -11.39 -5.70 1.49
CA SER A 44 -11.87 -7.08 1.66
C SER A 44 -11.25 -8.06 0.66
N ASN A 45 -10.59 -7.55 -0.39
CA ASN A 45 -10.00 -8.38 -1.44
C ASN A 45 -8.51 -8.53 -1.19
N GLU A 46 -8.02 -9.78 -1.10
CA GLU A 46 -6.58 -10.04 -0.97
C GLU A 46 -5.76 -9.55 -2.16
N ASN A 47 -6.39 -9.45 -3.33
CA ASN A 47 -5.78 -8.96 -4.56
C ASN A 47 -6.71 -7.94 -5.21
N PHE A 48 -6.17 -6.79 -5.62
CA PHE A 48 -6.91 -5.82 -6.42
C PHE A 48 -5.97 -4.99 -7.30
N GLU A 49 -6.53 -4.39 -8.35
CA GLU A 49 -5.82 -3.43 -9.19
C GLU A 49 -6.30 -2.01 -8.87
N ILE A 50 -5.36 -1.07 -8.85
CA ILE A 50 -5.65 0.36 -8.71
C ILE A 50 -5.25 1.08 -9.99
N ASN A 51 -6.02 2.09 -10.38
CA ASN A 51 -5.70 2.93 -11.53
C ASN A 51 -4.75 4.06 -11.11
N SER A 52 -4.99 4.63 -9.93
CA SER A 52 -4.16 5.67 -9.33
C SER A 52 -4.45 5.78 -7.83
N GLY A 53 -3.57 6.47 -7.11
CA GLY A 53 -3.78 6.75 -5.70
C GLY A 53 -2.67 7.60 -5.11
N LYS A 54 -2.75 7.82 -3.81
CA LYS A 54 -1.67 8.42 -3.02
C LYS A 54 -1.55 7.72 -1.68
N VAL A 55 -0.33 7.64 -1.17
CA VAL A 55 -0.08 7.20 0.18
C VAL A 55 0.95 8.07 0.86
N GLU A 56 0.63 8.52 2.06
CA GLU A 56 1.61 9.10 2.98
C GLU A 56 2.13 7.98 3.88
N CYS A 57 3.44 7.79 3.95
CA CYS A 57 4.12 6.85 4.85
C CYS A 57 5.36 7.51 5.43
N ASN A 58 5.55 7.41 6.76
CA ASN A 58 6.68 8.06 7.44
C ASN A 58 6.82 9.58 7.14
N GLY A 59 5.70 10.28 6.91
CA GLY A 59 5.68 11.70 6.53
C GLY A 59 6.06 11.97 5.07
N GLU A 60 6.18 10.93 4.24
CA GLU A 60 6.47 11.03 2.82
C GLU A 60 5.28 10.66 1.95
N ASP A 61 4.98 11.49 0.96
CA ASP A 61 3.94 11.24 -0.03
C ASP A 61 4.46 10.45 -1.23
N TYR A 62 3.74 9.39 -1.59
CA TYR A 62 3.96 8.57 -2.78
C TYR A 62 2.73 8.64 -3.68
N GLU A 63 2.95 9.04 -4.94
CA GLU A 63 1.94 8.90 -5.99
C GLU A 63 1.90 7.45 -6.46
N LEU A 64 0.73 6.82 -6.32
CA LEU A 64 0.50 5.48 -6.82
C LEU A 64 0.00 5.56 -8.25
N VAL A 65 0.72 4.87 -9.12
CA VAL A 65 0.38 4.67 -10.53
C VAL A 65 -0.51 3.43 -10.66
N GLN A 66 -0.87 3.05 -11.89
CA GLN A 66 -1.53 1.77 -12.10
C GLN A 66 -0.69 0.66 -11.45
N SER A 67 -1.27 -0.05 -10.49
CA SER A 67 -0.52 -0.99 -9.66
C SER A 67 -1.39 -2.20 -9.36
N ARG A 68 -0.73 -3.36 -9.25
CA ARG A 68 -1.34 -4.53 -8.62
C ARG A 68 -1.04 -4.49 -7.13
N CYS A 69 -2.07 -4.66 -6.31
CA CYS A 69 -1.97 -4.67 -4.87
C CYS A 69 -2.30 -6.05 -4.32
N ILE A 70 -1.54 -6.46 -3.30
CA ILE A 70 -1.83 -7.63 -2.47
C ILE A 70 -1.95 -7.14 -1.03
N THR A 71 -3.01 -7.52 -0.34
CA THR A 71 -3.19 -7.22 1.08
C THR A 71 -3.19 -8.50 1.91
N GLN A 72 -2.54 -8.44 3.06
CA GLN A 72 -2.56 -9.47 4.08
C GLN A 72 -2.96 -8.84 5.40
N LYS A 73 -4.07 -9.31 5.97
CA LYS A 73 -4.45 -8.98 7.36
C LYS A 73 -3.67 -9.90 8.28
N ILE A 74 -3.02 -9.31 9.28
CA ILE A 74 -2.34 -10.04 10.35
C ILE A 74 -3.14 -9.77 11.61
N ASP A 75 -3.76 -10.82 12.14
CA ASP A 75 -4.43 -10.77 13.43
C ASP A 75 -3.34 -10.84 14.51
N ASP A 76 -2.97 -9.69 15.07
CA ASP A 76 -2.21 -9.59 16.32
C ASP A 76 -3.22 -9.32 17.44
N ASP A 77 -3.12 -10.05 18.55
CA ASP A 77 -4.05 -10.01 19.70
C ASP A 77 -4.31 -8.59 20.24
N SER A 78 -3.45 -7.63 19.94
CA SER A 78 -3.56 -6.24 20.42
C SER A 78 -3.74 -5.17 19.32
N GLU A 79 -3.40 -5.47 18.06
CA GLU A 79 -3.35 -4.46 17.01
C GLU A 79 -3.86 -5.00 15.66
N ASN A 80 -4.76 -4.25 15.01
CA ASN A 80 -5.08 -4.51 13.61
C ASN A 80 -3.85 -4.18 12.77
N VAL A 81 -3.26 -5.19 12.13
CA VAL A 81 -2.13 -5.02 11.21
C VAL A 81 -2.54 -5.42 9.79
N MET A 82 -2.20 -4.58 8.82
CA MET A 82 -2.39 -4.87 7.39
C MET A 82 -1.09 -4.59 6.64
N ASP A 83 -0.56 -5.63 6.02
CA ASP A 83 0.52 -5.50 5.04
C ASP A 83 -0.09 -5.31 3.65
N ILE A 84 0.42 -4.31 2.94
CA ILE A 84 0.03 -3.96 1.58
C ILE A 84 1.29 -4.02 0.72
N ARG A 85 1.27 -4.88 -0.30
CA ARG A 85 2.31 -4.94 -1.33
C ARG A 85 1.78 -4.28 -2.58
N ILE A 86 2.43 -3.21 -3.01
CA ILE A 86 2.08 -2.46 -4.20
C ILE A 86 3.13 -2.75 -5.25
N MET A 87 2.71 -3.34 -6.36
CA MET A 87 3.54 -3.64 -7.52
C MET A 87 3.20 -2.60 -8.60
N PRO A 88 3.89 -1.46 -8.64
CA PRO A 88 3.56 -0.41 -9.59
C PRO A 88 3.97 -0.82 -11.01
N SER A 89 3.22 -0.38 -12.02
CA SER A 89 3.55 -0.66 -13.43
C SER A 89 4.73 0.16 -13.95
N ARG A 90 5.09 1.24 -13.24
CA ARG A 90 6.23 2.12 -13.50
C ARG A 90 6.82 2.60 -12.18
N PRO A 91 8.06 3.12 -12.15
CA PRO A 91 8.68 3.59 -10.91
C PRO A 91 7.84 4.65 -10.21
N LEU A 92 7.85 4.59 -8.87
CA LEU A 92 7.35 5.69 -8.04
C LEU A 92 8.30 6.88 -8.16
N ASN A 93 7.80 8.07 -7.85
CA ASN A 93 8.56 9.32 -7.97
C ASN A 93 9.58 9.53 -6.82
N ARG A 94 9.99 8.46 -6.13
CA ARG A 94 10.87 8.46 -4.96
C ARG A 94 11.67 7.17 -4.82
N ASP A 95 12.82 7.28 -4.17
CA ASP A 95 13.65 6.14 -3.78
C ASP A 95 13.03 5.38 -2.59
N LEU A 96 13.10 4.06 -2.63
CA LEU A 96 12.59 3.19 -1.56
C LEU A 96 13.75 2.59 -0.75
N PRO A 97 13.55 2.26 0.54
CA PRO A 97 14.56 1.54 1.30
C PRO A 97 14.74 0.13 0.74
N TYR A 98 15.95 -0.23 0.33
CA TYR A 98 16.25 -1.52 -0.30
C TYR A 98 16.82 -2.56 0.67
N PHE A 99 16.57 -3.84 0.38
CA PHE A 99 17.35 -4.96 0.92
C PHE A 99 18.02 -5.75 -0.20
N ASN A 100 19.13 -6.43 0.14
CA ASN A 100 19.86 -7.36 -0.73
C ASN A 100 19.22 -8.75 -0.74
#